data_AF-A0A7Y8HIP7-F1
#
_entry.id   AF-A0A7Y8HIP7-F1
#
_cell.length_a   1.000
_cell.length_b   1.000
_cell.length_c   1.000
_cell.angle_alpha   90.00
_cell.angle_beta   90.00
_cell.angle_gamma   90.00
#
_symmetry.space_group_name_H-M   'P 1'
#
loop_
_entity.id
_entity.type
_entity.pdbx_description
1 polymer ?
#
loop_
_entity_poly.entity_id
_entity_poly.type
_entity_poly.pdbx_seq_one_letter_code
_entity_poly.pdbx_strand_id
1 'polypeptide(L)'
;MLDIQLPLLLASAVIFLIVMVLLNSILYKPLLNFMSNRDSSIKKDLENANQNSADVDKMHQEAKTIIANARAEAAKIIEKAKEEANLNADNKISLKKKELEKSYSEFVVALATEQKELKNALMSQVPLYRESLKAKFAKL
;
A
#
# COMPACT_ATOMS: atom_id res chain seq x y z
N MET A 1 -90.36 -20.41 39.28
CA MET A 1 -90.03 -21.29 38.14
C MET A 1 -89.26 -20.44 37.14
N LEU A 2 -88.13 -20.90 36.59
CA LEU A 2 -87.51 -20.18 35.49
C LEU A 2 -88.41 -20.36 34.26
N ASP A 3 -89.07 -19.29 33.83
CA ASP A 3 -89.69 -19.23 32.50
C ASP A 3 -88.58 -19.11 31.46
N ILE A 4 -87.97 -20.24 31.11
CA ILE A 4 -87.02 -20.31 30.00
C ILE A 4 -87.83 -20.20 28.73
N GLN A 5 -87.92 -18.97 28.21
CA GLN A 5 -88.45 -18.72 26.88
C GLN A 5 -87.40 -19.14 25.85
N LEU A 6 -87.48 -20.40 25.42
CA LEU A 6 -86.66 -21.00 24.36
C LEU A 6 -86.43 -20.08 23.13
N PRO A 7 -87.46 -19.34 22.64
CA PRO A 7 -87.28 -18.41 21.52
C PRO A 7 -86.32 -17.25 21.84
N LEU A 8 -86.34 -16.72 23.06
CA LEU A 8 -85.48 -15.63 23.49
C LEU A 8 -84.03 -16.09 23.65
N LEU A 9 -83.84 -17.32 24.15
CA LEU A 9 -82.54 -17.96 24.23
C LEU A 9 -81.96 -18.19 22.83
N LEU A 10 -82.77 -18.67 21.88
CA LEU A 10 -82.32 -18.86 20.51
C LEU A 10 -81.97 -17.53 19.82
N ALA A 11 -82.79 -16.49 20.01
CA ALA A 11 -82.53 -15.16 19.46
C ALA A 11 -81.26 -14.53 20.03
N SER A 12 -81.04 -14.63 21.35
CA SER A 12 -79.82 -14.12 21.99
C SER A 12 -78.56 -14.89 21.56
N ALA A 13 -78.67 -16.22 21.36
CA ALA A 13 -77.56 -17.02 20.80
C ALA A 13 -77.20 -16.59 19.37
N VAL A 14 -78.19 -16.33 18.52
CA VAL A 14 -77.97 -15.84 17.15
C VAL A 14 -77.30 -14.46 17.17
N ILE A 15 -77.79 -13.53 17.99
CA ILE A 15 -77.18 -12.19 18.14
C ILE A 15 -75.74 -12.30 18.66
N PHE A 16 -75.48 -13.16 19.65
CA PHE A 16 -74.14 -13.40 20.18
C PHE A 16 -73.19 -13.91 19.09
N LEU A 17 -73.62 -14.88 18.28
CA LEU A 17 -72.82 -15.41 17.18
C LEU A 17 -72.54 -14.35 16.11
N ILE A 18 -73.52 -13.51 15.77
CA ILE A 18 -73.33 -12.40 14.82
C ILE A 18 -72.29 -11.41 15.35
N VAL A 19 -72.39 -11.01 16.62
CA VAL A 19 -71.41 -10.11 17.26
C VAL A 19 -70.03 -10.74 17.34
N MET A 20 -69.94 -12.04 17.65
CA MET A 20 -68.67 -12.77 17.69
C MET A 20 -67.98 -12.77 16.31
N VAL A 21 -68.72 -12.99 15.24
CA VAL A 21 -68.18 -12.98 13.87
C VAL A 21 -67.72 -11.57 13.47
N LEU A 22 -68.52 -10.54 13.79
CA LEU A 22 -68.14 -9.14 13.55
C LEU A 22 -66.87 -8.76 14.31
N LEU A 23 -66.77 -9.14 15.58
CA LEU A 23 -65.62 -8.83 16.44
C LEU A 23 -64.36 -9.57 16.00
N ASN A 24 -64.49 -10.81 15.49
CA ASN A 24 -63.38 -11.56 14.89
C ASN A 24 -62.71 -10.78 13.75
N SER A 25 -63.51 -10.19 12.85
CA SER A 25 -62.98 -9.44 11.72
C SER A 25 -62.47 -8.05 12.11
N ILE A 26 -63.17 -7.35 13.02
CA ILE A 26 -62.90 -5.95 13.35
C ILE A 26 -61.77 -5.81 14.38
N LEU A 27 -61.64 -6.74 15.34
CA LEU A 27 -60.71 -6.59 16.46
C LEU A 27 -59.64 -7.69 16.49
N TYR A 28 -60.06 -8.96 16.54
CA TYR A 28 -59.11 -10.05 16.79
C TYR A 28 -58.11 -10.23 15.64
N LYS A 29 -58.56 -10.23 14.39
CA LYS A 29 -57.67 -10.30 13.22
C LYS A 29 -56.63 -9.16 13.17
N PRO A 30 -57.01 -7.87 13.23
CA PRO A 30 -56.01 -6.80 13.16
C PRO A 30 -55.08 -6.78 14.38
N LEU A 31 -55.58 -7.12 15.57
CA LEU A 31 -54.75 -7.19 16.78
C LEU A 31 -53.69 -8.30 16.68
N LEU A 32 -54.08 -9.50 16.25
CA LEU A 32 -53.16 -10.62 16.05
C LEU A 32 -52.15 -10.31 14.94
N ASN A 33 -52.58 -9.68 13.84
CA ASN A 33 -51.67 -9.27 12.78
C ASN A 33 -50.64 -8.24 13.28
N PHE A 34 -51.06 -7.28 14.11
CA PHE A 34 -50.14 -6.32 14.73
C PHE A 34 -49.12 -7.01 15.64
N MET A 35 -49.55 -7.99 16.44
CA MET A 35 -48.66 -8.77 17.30
C MET A 35 -47.64 -9.56 16.47
N SER A 36 -48.10 -10.28 15.45
CA SER A 36 -47.23 -11.02 14.53
C SER A 36 -46.22 -10.12 13.80
N ASN A 37 -46.65 -8.92 13.38
CA ASN A 37 -45.76 -7.95 12.76
C ASN A 37 -44.70 -7.45 13.74
N ARG A 38 -45.06 -7.21 15.00
CA ARG A 38 -44.10 -6.83 16.05
C ARG A 38 -43.10 -7.94 16.33
N ASP A 39 -43.56 -9.18 16.50
CA ASP A 39 -42.67 -10.32 16.73
C ASP A 39 -41.71 -10.54 15.56
N SER A 40 -42.21 -10.41 14.33
CA SER A 40 -41.39 -10.48 13.11
C SER A 40 -40.36 -9.35 13.03
N SER A 41 -40.76 -8.12 13.34
CA SER A 41 -39.84 -6.97 13.37
C SER A 41 -38.74 -7.16 14.41
N ILE A 42 -39.09 -7.55 15.64
CA ILE A 42 -38.11 -7.77 16.72
C ILE A 42 -37.13 -8.88 16.34
N LYS A 43 -37.63 -9.98 15.76
CA LYS A 43 -36.78 -11.08 15.29
C LYS A 43 -35.81 -10.59 14.20
N LYS A 44 -36.32 -9.81 13.24
CA LYS A 44 -35.50 -9.23 12.17
C LYS A 44 -34.45 -8.26 12.72
N ASP A 45 -34.82 -7.41 13.66
CA ASP A 45 -33.92 -6.44 14.28
C ASP A 45 -32.81 -7.14 15.08
N LEU A 46 -33.14 -8.22 15.79
CA LEU A 46 -32.17 -9.04 16.52
C LEU A 46 -31.22 -9.77 15.55
N GLU A 47 -31.75 -10.33 14.45
CA GLU A 47 -30.93 -10.98 13.44
C GLU A 47 -30.00 -9.99 12.73
N ASN A 48 -30.50 -8.81 12.36
CA ASN A 48 -29.68 -7.73 11.81
C ASN A 48 -28.60 -7.27 12.78
N ALA A 49 -28.90 -7.13 14.08
CA ALA A 49 -27.91 -6.73 15.08
C ALA A 49 -26.79 -7.77 15.23
N ASN A 50 -27.14 -9.06 15.20
CA ASN A 50 -26.17 -10.15 15.24
C ASN A 50 -25.32 -10.21 13.97
N GLN A 51 -25.94 -10.09 12.79
CA GLN A 51 -25.23 -10.06 11.52
C GLN A 51 -24.29 -8.86 11.44
N ASN A 52 -24.74 -7.67 11.82
CA ASN A 52 -23.92 -6.47 11.83
C ASN A 52 -22.71 -6.60 12.78
N SER A 53 -22.87 -7.26 13.92
CA SER A 53 -21.75 -7.52 14.83
C SER A 53 -20.71 -8.46 14.19
N ALA A 54 -21.16 -9.55 13.56
CA ALA A 54 -20.27 -10.47 12.87
C ALA A 54 -19.56 -9.84 11.65
N ASP A 55 -20.26 -8.97 10.92
CA ASP A 55 -19.70 -8.26 9.78
C ASP A 55 -18.68 -7.20 10.23
N VAL A 56 -18.94 -6.49 11.33
CA VAL A 56 -17.96 -5.57 11.94
C VAL A 56 -16.68 -6.31 12.35
N ASP A 57 -16.79 -7.48 12.96
CA ASP A 57 -15.63 -8.29 13.33
C ASP A 57 -14.83 -8.75 12.10
N LYS A 58 -15.51 -9.19 11.04
CA LYS A 58 -14.88 -9.54 9.76
C LYS A 58 -14.17 -8.34 9.14
N MET A 59 -14.84 -7.18 9.06
CA MET A 59 -14.23 -5.96 8.52
C MET A 59 -13.00 -5.54 9.33
N HIS A 60 -13.02 -5.70 10.66
CA HIS A 60 -11.86 -5.46 11.49
C HIS A 60 -10.71 -6.44 11.21
N GLN A 61 -10.99 -7.73 11.00
CA GLN A 61 -9.98 -8.73 10.64
C GLN A 61 -9.39 -8.46 9.25
N GLU A 62 -10.22 -8.12 8.28
CA GLU A 62 -9.79 -7.75 6.93
C GLU A 62 -8.92 -6.49 6.97
N ALA A 63 -9.34 -5.44 7.69
CA ALA A 63 -8.55 -4.22 7.85
C ALA A 63 -7.18 -4.50 8.49
N LYS A 64 -7.13 -5.34 9.55
CA LYS A 64 -5.86 -5.76 10.16
C LYS A 64 -4.96 -6.49 9.17
N THR A 65 -5.54 -7.38 8.36
CA THR A 65 -4.82 -8.14 7.33
C THR A 65 -4.27 -7.22 6.24
N ILE A 66 -5.07 -6.28 5.76
CA ILE A 66 -4.65 -5.29 4.76
C ILE A 66 -3.49 -4.43 5.30
N ILE A 67 -3.58 -3.96 6.53
CA ILE A 67 -2.51 -3.18 7.17
C ILE A 67 -1.23 -4.01 7.32
N ALA A 68 -1.35 -5.28 7.71
CA ALA A 68 -0.21 -6.17 7.84
C ALA A 68 0.48 -6.42 6.48
N ASN A 69 -0.31 -6.70 5.44
CA ASN A 69 0.19 -6.89 4.08
C ASN A 69 0.85 -5.63 3.52
N ALA A 70 0.21 -4.46 3.71
CA ALA A 70 0.78 -3.18 3.28
C ALA A 70 2.13 -2.89 3.97
N ARG A 71 2.27 -3.21 5.26
CA ARG A 71 3.55 -3.10 5.98
C ARG A 71 4.61 -4.04 5.44
N ALA A 72 4.23 -5.29 5.13
CA ALA A 72 5.16 -6.27 4.55
C ALA A 72 5.62 -5.86 3.14
N GLU A 73 4.70 -5.36 2.31
CA GLU A 73 5.04 -4.83 0.99
C GLU A 73 5.93 -3.59 1.07
N ALA A 74 5.63 -2.65 1.97
CA ALA A 74 6.47 -1.48 2.20
C ALA A 74 7.89 -1.87 2.63
N ALA A 75 8.02 -2.83 3.55
CA ALA A 75 9.33 -3.35 3.97
C ALA A 75 10.10 -3.96 2.78
N LYS A 76 9.42 -4.75 1.94
CA LYS A 76 10.00 -5.35 0.74
C LYS A 76 10.44 -4.30 -0.29
N ILE A 77 9.67 -3.23 -0.46
CA ILE A 77 10.03 -2.11 -1.34
C ILE A 77 11.28 -1.40 -0.82
N ILE A 78 11.35 -1.13 0.48
CA ILE A 78 12.51 -0.49 1.10
C ILE A 78 13.76 -1.37 0.96
N GLU A 79 13.63 -2.66 1.19
CA GLU A 79 14.74 -3.61 1.04
C GLU A 79 15.25 -3.66 -0.39
N LYS A 80 14.36 -3.80 -1.38
CA LYS A 80 14.72 -3.73 -2.80
C LYS A 80 15.39 -2.42 -3.18
N ALA A 81 14.85 -1.29 -2.72
CA ALA A 81 15.42 0.02 -3.00
C ALA A 81 16.83 0.17 -2.40
N LYS A 82 17.07 -0.37 -1.20
CA LYS A 82 18.42 -0.41 -0.60
C LYS A 82 19.37 -1.28 -1.39
N GLU A 83 18.94 -2.47 -1.80
CA GLU A 83 19.76 -3.39 -2.60
C GLU A 83 20.12 -2.77 -3.94
N GLU A 84 19.15 -2.16 -4.64
CA GLU A 84 19.37 -1.46 -5.90
C GLU A 84 20.27 -0.24 -5.73
N ALA A 85 20.12 0.53 -4.65
CA ALA A 85 20.99 1.67 -4.34
C ALA A 85 22.44 1.22 -4.10
N ASN A 86 22.65 0.14 -3.34
CA ASN A 86 23.98 -0.42 -3.09
C ASN A 86 24.61 -0.93 -4.39
N LEU A 87 23.87 -1.68 -5.19
CA LEU A 87 24.35 -2.20 -6.47
C LEU A 87 24.71 -1.06 -7.45
N ASN A 88 23.91 0.01 -7.48
CA ASN A 88 24.23 1.20 -8.27
C ASN A 88 25.45 1.96 -7.74
N ALA A 89 25.63 2.05 -6.42
CA ALA A 89 26.80 2.67 -5.82
C ALA A 89 28.07 1.88 -6.16
N ASP A 90 28.05 0.56 -6.02
CA ASP A 90 29.17 -0.32 -6.35
C ASP A 90 29.52 -0.25 -7.84
N ASN A 91 28.52 -0.26 -8.72
CA ASN A 91 28.73 -0.09 -10.15
C ASN A 91 29.35 1.27 -10.48
N LYS A 92 28.88 2.37 -9.88
CA LYS A 92 29.46 3.70 -10.09
C LYS A 92 30.91 3.77 -9.61
N ILE A 93 31.21 3.20 -8.45
CA ILE A 93 32.57 3.15 -7.90
C ILE A 93 33.47 2.33 -8.83
N SER A 94 33.02 1.16 -9.27
CA SER A 94 33.76 0.29 -10.18
C SER A 94 34.04 0.98 -11.52
N LEU A 95 33.03 1.62 -12.11
CA LEU A 95 33.18 2.39 -13.35
C LEU A 95 34.16 3.55 -13.19
N LYS A 96 34.05 4.32 -12.11
CA LYS A 96 34.97 5.44 -11.83
C LYS A 96 36.40 4.96 -11.58
N LYS A 97 36.60 3.84 -10.90
CA LYS A 97 37.93 3.22 -10.74
C LYS A 97 38.52 2.82 -12.09
N LYS A 98 37.76 2.15 -12.95
CA LYS A 98 38.21 1.79 -14.30
C LYS A 98 38.55 3.01 -15.17
N GLU A 99 37.73 4.05 -15.08
CA GLU A 99 37.98 5.32 -15.78
C GLU A 99 39.27 5.98 -15.28
N LEU A 100 39.49 5.99 -13.96
CA LEU A 100 40.70 6.53 -13.35
C LEU A 100 41.95 5.73 -13.73
N GLU A 101 41.88 4.40 -13.71
CA GLU A 101 42.98 3.52 -14.16
C GLU A 101 43.34 3.76 -15.62
N LYS A 102 42.33 3.90 -16.49
CA LYS A 102 42.53 4.23 -17.90
C LYS A 102 43.20 5.59 -18.06
N SER A 103 42.66 6.62 -17.42
CA SER A 103 43.22 7.98 -17.47
C SER A 103 44.64 8.05 -16.92
N TYR A 104 44.93 7.30 -15.84
CA TYR A 104 46.27 7.20 -15.28
C TYR A 104 47.24 6.51 -16.25
N SER A 105 46.82 5.41 -16.88
CA SER A 105 47.63 4.75 -17.91
C SER A 105 47.93 5.67 -19.09
N GLU A 106 46.93 6.42 -19.57
CA GLU A 106 47.09 7.40 -20.65
C GLU A 106 48.06 8.53 -20.23
N PHE A 107 47.93 9.03 -19.00
CA PHE A 107 48.82 10.04 -18.43
C PHE A 107 50.28 9.55 -18.36
N VAL A 108 50.51 8.31 -17.91
CA VAL A 108 51.87 7.73 -17.84
C VAL A 108 52.49 7.60 -19.23
N VAL A 109 51.71 7.19 -20.23
CA VAL A 109 52.18 7.13 -21.62
C VAL A 109 52.52 8.52 -22.14
N ALA A 110 51.64 9.50 -21.93
CA ALA A 110 51.86 10.89 -22.33
C ALA A 110 53.13 11.49 -21.70
N LEU A 111 53.34 11.25 -20.41
CA LEU A 111 54.50 11.73 -19.66
C LEU A 111 55.82 11.11 -20.17
N ALA A 112 55.81 9.84 -20.57
CA ALA A 112 56.96 9.20 -21.19
C ALA A 112 57.30 9.80 -22.57
N THR A 113 56.29 10.11 -23.37
CA THR A 113 56.47 10.84 -24.65
C THR A 113 57.01 12.24 -24.44
N GLU A 114 56.45 13.03 -23.52
CA GLU A 114 56.93 14.38 -23.20
C GLU A 114 58.37 14.37 -22.69
N GLN A 115 58.75 13.42 -21.82
CA GLN A 115 60.14 13.26 -21.40
C GLN A 115 61.09 12.99 -22.57
N LYS A 116 60.67 12.13 -23.52
CA LYS A 116 61.46 11.84 -24.71
C LYS A 116 61.61 13.07 -25.61
N GLU A 117 60.54 13.82 -25.83
CA GLU A 117 60.56 15.06 -26.60
C GLU A 117 61.42 16.14 -25.94
N LEU A 118 61.26 16.35 -24.63
CA LEU A 118 62.07 17.29 -23.86
C LEU A 118 63.56 16.92 -23.91
N LYS A 119 63.89 15.64 -23.76
CA LYS A 119 65.27 15.14 -23.89
C LYS A 119 65.84 15.40 -25.28
N ASN A 120 65.06 15.16 -26.32
CA ASN A 120 65.48 15.43 -27.70
C ASN A 120 65.67 16.94 -27.94
N ALA A 121 64.77 17.78 -27.45
CA ALA A 121 64.88 19.24 -27.52
C ALA A 121 66.11 19.77 -26.78
N LEU A 122 66.38 19.27 -25.57
CA LEU A 122 67.60 19.57 -24.82
C LEU A 122 68.84 19.18 -25.61
N MET A 123 68.92 17.95 -26.12
CA MET A 123 70.05 17.46 -26.94
C MET A 123 70.26 18.30 -28.20
N SER A 124 69.20 18.80 -28.83
CA SER A 124 69.31 19.71 -29.97
C SER A 124 69.84 21.10 -29.58
N GLN A 125 69.64 21.55 -28.34
CA GLN A 125 70.14 22.84 -27.85
C GLN A 125 71.54 22.73 -27.22
N VAL A 126 72.00 21.53 -26.84
CA VAL A 126 73.36 21.28 -26.30
C VAL A 126 74.48 21.90 -27.16
N PRO A 127 74.47 21.83 -28.51
CA PRO A 127 75.50 22.47 -29.34
C PRO A 127 75.55 23.99 -29.17
N LEU A 128 74.39 24.66 -29.12
CA LEU A 128 74.26 26.11 -28.92
C LEU A 128 74.76 26.54 -27.53
N TYR A 129 74.45 25.75 -26.49
CA TYR A 129 75.01 25.95 -25.15
C TYR A 129 76.53 25.74 -25.12
N ARG A 130 77.03 24.75 -25.86
CA ARG A 130 78.47 24.46 -25.94
C ARG A 130 79.25 25.55 -26.68
N GLU A 131 78.67 26.12 -27.72
CA GLU A 131 79.24 27.24 -28.48
C GLU A 131 79.25 28.54 -27.66
N SER A 132 78.14 28.84 -26.98
CA SER A 132 78.05 30.03 -26.10
C SER A 132 78.97 29.94 -24.88
N LEU A 133 79.17 28.75 -24.32
CA LEU A 133 80.18 28.52 -23.28
C LEU A 133 81.60 28.73 -23.82
N LYS A 134 81.95 28.14 -24.98
CA LYS A 134 83.25 28.38 -25.64
C LYS A 134 83.48 29.87 -25.89
N ALA A 135 82.48 30.60 -26.39
CA ALA A 135 82.58 32.03 -26.66
C ALA A 135 82.79 32.88 -25.38
N LYS A 136 82.21 32.47 -24.24
CA LYS A 136 82.48 33.11 -22.94
C LYS A 136 83.89 32.79 -22.41
N PHE A 137 84.35 31.55 -22.56
CA PHE A 137 85.70 31.16 -22.14
C PHE A 137 86.81 31.70 -23.05
N ALA A 138 86.54 31.96 -24.33
CA ALA A 138 87.49 32.60 -25.25
C ALA A 138 87.59 34.13 -25.08
N LYS A 139 86.69 34.72 -24.28
CA LYS A 139 86.69 36.15 -23.90
C LYS A 139 87.31 36.40 -22.51
N LEU A 140 87.68 35.33 -21.80
CA LEU A 140 88.51 35.33 -20.59
C LEU A 140 89.96 35.06 -21.00
#